data_AF-A0A5E6NY21-F1
#
_entry.id   AF-A0A5E6NY21-F1
#
_cell.length_a   1.000
_cell.length_b   1.000
_cell.length_c   1.000
_cell.angle_alpha   90.00
_cell.angle_beta   90.00
_cell.angle_gamma   90.00
#
_symmetry.space_group_name_H-M   'P 1'
#
loop_
_entity.id
_entity.type
_entity.pdbx_description
1 polymer ?
#
loop_
_entity_poly.entity_id
_entity_poly.type
_entity_poly.pdbx_seq_one_letter_code
_entity_poly.pdbx_strand_id
1 'polypeptide(L)'
;MAIHTILPIYIYNHIIIISLMAYNFILDFTKKRNPMTQTQTGKAFEYAILQEFNEKLNNITNVKIVQNDALATAKKYFNQFDKQTQGRYLLTASFAVNFLMDIEPRLKHDIGKKDILQLEILTDYQGQLGDVRDVVAIRKLQEWEIGVSAKNNHKAIKHSRLSNKIDFGEKWLGIQCSQMYFDEIGLIFDPLKSNKK
;
A
#
# COMPACT_ATOMS: atom_id res chain seq x y z
N MET A 1 23.99 -13.95 -13.27
CA MET A 1 23.21 -12.91 -13.97
C MET A 1 21.86 -12.83 -13.27
N ALA A 2 21.74 -11.93 -12.28
CA ALA A 2 20.54 -11.80 -11.45
C ALA A 2 19.47 -11.07 -12.26
N ILE A 3 18.34 -11.72 -12.49
CA ILE A 3 17.18 -11.10 -13.12
C ILE A 3 16.57 -10.19 -12.05
N HIS A 4 16.76 -8.87 -12.22
CA HIS A 4 16.09 -7.86 -11.41
C HIS A 4 14.58 -8.01 -11.61
N THR A 5 13.89 -8.58 -10.62
CA THR A 5 12.43 -8.58 -10.57
C THR A 5 12.01 -7.16 -10.20
N ILE A 6 11.62 -6.39 -11.21
CA ILE A 6 11.04 -5.06 -11.04
C ILE A 6 9.76 -5.22 -10.22
N LEU A 7 9.69 -4.59 -9.05
CA LEU A 7 8.45 -4.43 -8.30
C LEU A 7 7.44 -3.74 -9.25
N PRO A 8 6.26 -4.33 -9.54
CA PRO A 8 5.27 -3.70 -10.38
C PRO A 8 4.70 -2.52 -9.60
N ILE A 9 5.17 -1.33 -9.94
CA ILE A 9 4.69 -0.07 -9.39
C ILE A 9 3.65 0.47 -10.37
N TYR A 10 2.39 0.55 -9.93
CA TYR A 10 1.31 1.13 -10.71
C TYR A 10 1.00 2.52 -10.17
N ILE A 11 1.05 3.53 -11.03
CA ILE A 11 0.69 4.91 -10.72
C ILE A 11 -0.72 5.16 -11.25
N TYR A 12 -1.65 5.56 -10.37
CA TYR A 12 -3.03 5.91 -10.72
C TYR A 12 -3.44 7.13 -9.90
N ASN A 13 -3.77 8.27 -10.52
CA ASN A 13 -4.29 9.48 -9.85
C ASN A 13 -3.59 9.81 -8.50
N HIS A 14 -2.27 10.01 -8.50
CA HIS A 14 -1.44 10.31 -7.31
C HIS A 14 -1.36 9.19 -6.24
N ILE A 15 -1.81 7.99 -6.56
CA ILE A 15 -1.69 6.79 -5.73
C ILE A 15 -0.70 5.82 -6.39
N ILE A 16 0.25 5.34 -5.61
CA ILE A 16 1.27 4.39 -6.03
C ILE A 16 1.07 3.08 -5.28
N ILE A 17 0.80 2.02 -6.02
CA ILE A 17 0.68 0.67 -5.47
C ILE A 17 2.07 0.04 -5.43
N ILE A 18 2.59 -0.17 -4.22
CA ILE A 18 3.83 -0.91 -3.99
C ILE A 18 3.44 -2.34 -3.64
N SER A 19 3.52 -3.23 -4.64
CA SER A 19 3.31 -4.66 -4.44
C SER A 19 4.64 -5.36 -4.27
N LEU A 20 4.82 -6.05 -3.14
CA LEU A 20 5.92 -6.97 -2.90
C LEU A 20 5.81 -8.16 -3.88
N MET A 21 6.50 -8.08 -5.02
CA MET A 21 6.75 -9.25 -5.86
C MET A 21 7.85 -10.10 -5.21
N ALA A 22 7.52 -10.77 -4.12
CA ALA A 22 8.33 -11.90 -3.67
C ALA A 22 8.02 -13.09 -4.57
N TYR A 23 8.58 -13.10 -5.79
CA TYR A 23 8.67 -14.34 -6.55
C TYR A 23 9.83 -15.14 -5.95
N ASN A 24 9.50 -16.01 -4.99
CA ASN A 24 10.31 -17.13 -4.52
C ASN A 24 11.84 -16.93 -4.57
N PHE A 25 12.38 -15.91 -3.90
CA PHE A 25 13.80 -15.92 -3.57
C PHE A 25 14.00 -16.76 -2.29
N ILE A 26 13.92 -18.07 -2.54
CA ILE A 26 14.46 -19.19 -1.77
C ILE A 26 13.73 -19.52 -0.45
N LEU A 27 12.98 -20.61 -0.52
CA LEU A 27 12.57 -21.45 0.61
C LEU A 27 13.78 -21.70 1.52
N ASP A 28 13.68 -21.37 2.82
CA ASP A 28 14.36 -22.19 3.81
C ASP A 28 13.64 -22.23 5.18
N PHE A 29 13.10 -23.42 5.43
CA PHE A 29 13.00 -24.22 6.64
C PHE A 29 12.70 -23.60 8.04
N THR A 30 11.53 -24.01 8.52
CA THR A 30 11.24 -24.49 9.89
C THR A 30 11.50 -23.57 11.08
N LYS A 31 10.45 -22.87 11.50
CA LYS A 31 10.06 -22.84 12.92
C LYS A 31 8.53 -22.71 13.00
N LYS A 32 7.87 -23.62 13.74
CA LYS A 32 6.45 -23.52 14.11
C LYS A 32 6.23 -22.20 14.86
N ARG A 33 5.97 -21.12 14.14
CA ARG A 33 5.34 -19.91 14.67
C ARG A 33 3.89 -19.94 14.23
N ASN A 34 3.00 -19.49 15.09
CA ASN A 34 1.61 -19.30 14.73
C ASN A 34 1.59 -18.42 13.47
N PRO A 35 0.91 -18.81 12.37
CA PRO A 35 0.93 -18.05 11.14
C PRO A 35 0.38 -16.65 11.42
N MET A 36 1.21 -15.64 11.18
CA MET A 36 0.84 -14.24 11.41
C MET A 36 -0.28 -13.86 10.46
N THR A 37 -1.21 -13.04 10.95
CA THR A 37 -2.35 -12.60 10.14
C THR A 37 -1.91 -11.67 9.03
N GLN A 38 -2.68 -11.64 7.94
CA GLN A 38 -2.47 -10.71 6.83
C GLN A 38 -2.43 -9.24 7.29
N THR A 39 -3.23 -8.90 8.32
CA THR A 39 -3.24 -7.55 8.91
C THR A 39 -1.90 -7.21 9.56
N GLN A 40 -1.33 -8.14 10.34
CA GLN A 40 -0.04 -7.91 11.01
C GLN A 40 1.10 -7.72 10.00
N THR A 41 1.13 -8.55 8.96
CA THR A 41 2.16 -8.45 7.92
C THR A 41 1.98 -7.19 7.07
N GLY A 42 0.75 -6.81 6.73
CA GLY A 42 0.43 -5.56 6.02
C GLY A 42 0.90 -4.33 6.80
N LYS A 43 0.42 -4.18 8.04
CA LYS A 43 0.75 -3.05 8.92
C LYS A 43 2.25 -2.95 9.22
N ALA A 44 2.96 -4.07 9.38
CA ALA A 44 4.40 -4.04 9.54
C ALA A 44 5.13 -3.50 8.29
N PHE A 45 4.62 -3.82 7.10
CA PHE A 45 5.19 -3.31 5.85
C PHE A 45 4.88 -1.82 5.63
N GLU A 46 3.69 -1.35 6.02
CA GLU A 46 3.36 0.09 6.06
C GLU A 46 4.37 0.89 6.90
N TYR A 47 4.70 0.36 8.09
CA TYR A 47 5.73 0.97 8.94
C TYR A 47 7.10 1.02 8.26
N ALA A 48 7.52 -0.06 7.60
CA ALA A 48 8.80 -0.10 6.90
C ALA A 48 8.89 0.95 5.78
N ILE A 49 7.82 1.15 5.01
CA ILE A 49 7.75 2.19 3.97
C ILE A 49 7.91 3.58 4.59
N LEU A 50 7.17 3.89 5.65
CA LEU A 50 7.28 5.19 6.32
C LEU A 50 8.70 5.41 6.88
N GLN A 51 9.31 4.39 7.48
CA GLN A 51 10.68 4.47 7.99
C GLN A 51 11.69 4.75 6.87
N GLU A 52 11.60 4.06 5.74
CA GLU A 52 12.51 4.27 4.60
C GLU A 52 12.35 5.66 3.99
N PHE A 53 11.12 6.18 3.89
CA PHE A 53 10.91 7.57 3.51
C PHE A 53 11.61 8.53 4.47
N ASN A 54 11.40 8.36 5.77
CA ASN A 54 12.00 9.21 6.78
C ASN A 54 13.53 9.14 6.75
N GLU A 55 14.11 7.94 6.71
CA GLU A 55 15.56 7.75 6.70
C GLU A 55 16.23 8.41 5.48
N LYS A 56 15.62 8.27 4.30
CA LYS A 56 16.20 8.83 3.06
C LYS A 56 15.95 10.32 2.90
N LEU A 57 14.81 10.83 3.33
CA LEU A 57 14.41 12.22 3.08
C LEU A 57 14.77 13.20 4.20
N ASN A 58 14.94 12.74 5.44
CA ASN A 58 15.22 13.62 6.58
C ASN A 58 16.57 14.36 6.50
N ASN A 59 17.49 13.86 5.67
CA ASN A 59 18.76 14.54 5.37
C ASN A 59 18.71 15.42 4.11
N ILE A 60 17.59 15.40 3.37
CA ILE A 60 17.42 16.10 2.08
C ILE A 60 16.46 17.29 2.24
N THR A 61 15.39 17.12 3.01
CA THR A 61 14.32 18.11 3.23
C THR A 61 13.85 18.06 4.69
N ASN A 62 13.07 19.06 5.11
CA ASN A 62 12.40 19.04 6.41
C ASN A 62 11.25 18.00 6.42
N VAL A 63 11.38 16.95 7.24
CA VAL A 63 10.42 15.86 7.35
C VAL A 63 9.78 15.84 8.74
N LYS A 64 8.47 15.56 8.80
CA LYS A 64 7.75 15.34 10.06
C LYS A 64 6.87 14.10 9.96
N ILE A 65 7.04 13.16 10.88
CA ILE A 65 6.14 12.02 11.02
C ILE A 65 4.92 12.42 11.85
N VAL A 66 3.72 12.21 11.31
CA VAL A 66 2.45 12.39 12.02
C VAL A 66 2.25 11.23 13.01
N GLN A 67 2.09 11.55 14.29
CA GLN A 67 1.83 10.56 15.33
C GLN A 67 0.32 10.27 15.40
N ASN A 68 -0.07 9.01 15.21
CA ASN A 68 -1.45 8.54 15.32
C ASN A 68 -1.50 7.05 15.72
N ASP A 69 -2.70 6.52 16.00
CA ASP A 69 -2.88 5.14 16.44
C ASP A 69 -2.49 4.11 15.36
N ALA A 70 -2.63 4.49 14.07
CA ALA A 70 -2.24 3.65 12.95
C ALA A 70 -0.72 3.43 12.94
N LEU A 71 0.06 4.50 13.12
CA LEU A 71 1.51 4.44 13.27
C LEU A 71 1.93 3.61 14.48
N ALA A 72 1.29 3.82 15.63
CA ALA A 72 1.60 3.06 16.84
C ALA A 72 1.38 1.55 16.64
N THR A 73 0.27 1.20 15.99
CA THR A 73 -0.09 -0.19 15.67
C THR A 73 0.86 -0.82 14.65
N ALA A 74 1.17 -0.11 13.57
CA ALA A 74 2.10 -0.53 12.53
C ALA A 74 3.51 -0.78 13.10
N LYS A 75 4.01 0.15 13.93
CA LYS A 75 5.30 0.01 14.64
C LYS A 75 5.30 -1.18 15.58
N LYS A 76 4.23 -1.36 16.36
CA LYS A 76 4.08 -2.51 17.27
C LYS A 76 4.17 -3.82 16.51
N TYR A 77 3.45 -3.97 15.39
CA TYR A 77 3.51 -5.18 14.58
C TYR A 77 4.87 -5.40 13.94
N PHE A 78 5.50 -4.37 13.38
CA PHE A 78 6.85 -4.47 12.85
C PHE A 78 7.85 -5.00 13.89
N ASN A 79 7.78 -4.48 15.12
CA ASN A 79 8.66 -4.88 16.21
C ASN A 79 8.44 -6.32 16.72
N GLN A 80 7.29 -6.95 16.40
CA GLN A 80 7.03 -8.36 16.73
C GLN A 80 7.75 -9.35 15.79
N PHE A 81 8.16 -8.90 14.60
CA PHE A 81 8.90 -9.73 13.66
C PHE A 81 10.37 -9.88 14.07
N ASP A 82 10.99 -11.00 13.68
CA ASP A 82 12.43 -11.17 13.85
C ASP A 82 13.24 -10.21 12.96
N LYS A 83 14.51 -10.01 13.31
CA LYS A 83 15.40 -9.07 12.61
C LYS A 83 15.56 -9.38 11.14
N GLN A 84 15.54 -10.66 10.76
CA GLN A 84 15.63 -11.07 9.36
C GLN A 84 14.39 -10.59 8.58
N THR A 85 13.20 -10.77 9.14
CA THR A 85 11.94 -10.35 8.52
C THR A 85 11.79 -8.84 8.50
N GLN A 86 12.17 -8.15 9.57
CA GLN A 86 12.26 -6.68 9.61
C GLN A 86 13.19 -6.16 8.50
N GLY A 87 14.37 -6.76 8.36
CA GLY A 87 15.34 -6.42 7.31
C GLY A 87 14.79 -6.62 5.89
N ARG A 88 14.02 -7.70 5.64
CA ARG A 88 13.36 -7.91 4.34
C ARG A 88 12.32 -6.83 4.02
N TYR A 89 11.52 -6.43 5.01
CA TYR A 89 10.54 -5.36 4.83
C TYR A 89 11.21 -4.01 4.55
N LEU A 90 12.25 -3.66 5.32
CA LEU A 90 13.03 -2.44 5.09
C LEU A 90 13.70 -2.45 3.73
N LEU A 91 14.40 -3.52 3.36
CA LEU A 91 15.05 -3.65 2.04
C LEU A 91 14.05 -3.46 0.89
N THR A 92 12.87 -4.10 0.99
CA THR A 92 11.87 -3.98 -0.07
C THR A 92 11.23 -2.61 -0.12
N ALA A 93 10.94 -2.02 1.04
CA ALA A 93 10.49 -0.64 1.14
C ALA A 93 11.53 0.33 0.58
N SER A 94 12.83 0.06 0.78
CA SER A 94 13.94 0.89 0.32
C SER A 94 13.99 1.01 -1.19
N PHE A 95 13.81 -0.11 -1.92
CA PHE A 95 13.73 -0.11 -3.38
C PHE A 95 12.57 0.73 -3.88
N ALA A 96 11.40 0.56 -3.26
CA ALA A 96 10.20 1.26 -3.67
C ALA A 96 10.31 2.77 -3.38
N VAL A 97 10.80 3.16 -2.20
CA VAL A 97 11.03 4.57 -1.84
C VAL A 97 12.10 5.22 -2.73
N ASN A 98 13.20 4.52 -3.04
CA ASN A 98 14.21 5.04 -3.97
C ASN A 98 13.59 5.34 -5.34
N PHE A 99 12.84 4.38 -5.90
CA PHE A 99 12.14 4.58 -7.16
C PHE A 99 11.22 5.80 -7.11
N LEU A 100 10.42 5.93 -6.04
CA LEU A 100 9.55 7.09 -5.84
C LEU A 100 10.32 8.41 -5.79
N MET A 101 11.44 8.45 -5.09
CA MET A 101 12.29 9.64 -5.03
C MET A 101 12.90 9.99 -6.40
N ASP A 102 13.10 9.02 -7.28
CA ASP A 102 13.62 9.25 -8.63
C ASP A 102 12.53 9.83 -9.55
N ILE A 103 11.29 9.35 -9.43
CA ILE A 103 10.18 9.76 -10.30
C ILE A 103 9.37 10.96 -9.77
N GLU A 104 9.42 11.25 -8.46
CA GLU A 104 8.62 12.30 -7.83
C GLU A 104 9.51 13.34 -7.12
N PRO A 105 9.98 14.38 -7.85
CA PRO A 105 10.90 15.38 -7.33
C PRO A 105 10.41 16.12 -6.08
N ARG A 106 9.09 16.28 -5.91
CA ARG A 106 8.49 16.98 -4.76
C ARG A 106 8.73 16.27 -3.44
N LEU A 107 9.11 14.99 -3.44
CA LEU A 107 9.59 14.33 -2.21
C LEU A 107 10.86 15.00 -1.68
N LYS A 108 11.78 15.38 -2.59
CA LYS A 108 13.11 15.92 -2.23
C LYS A 108 13.15 17.44 -2.13
N HIS A 109 12.35 18.15 -2.91
CA HIS A 109 12.48 19.61 -3.07
C HIS A 109 11.40 20.36 -2.28
N ASP A 110 11.82 21.04 -1.22
CA ASP A 110 10.97 22.00 -0.50
C ASP A 110 10.89 23.37 -1.21
N ILE A 111 9.85 24.14 -0.90
CA ILE A 111 9.72 25.56 -1.30
C ILE A 111 10.06 26.51 -0.16
N GLY A 112 11.13 26.18 0.58
CA GLY A 112 11.66 26.98 1.67
C GLY A 112 11.46 26.34 3.05
N LYS A 113 12.12 26.92 4.06
CA LYS A 113 12.25 26.31 5.41
C LYS A 113 10.93 25.95 6.12
N LYS A 114 9.83 26.60 5.75
CA LYS A 114 8.50 26.36 6.34
C LYS A 114 7.74 25.22 5.63
N ASP A 115 8.23 24.76 4.48
CA ASP A 115 7.64 23.66 3.75
C ASP A 115 8.12 22.33 4.33
N ILE A 116 7.19 21.66 5.01
CA ILE A 116 7.44 20.43 5.76
C ILE A 116 6.79 19.29 5.00
N LEU A 117 7.58 18.26 4.67
CA LEU A 117 7.06 17.01 4.17
C LEU A 117 6.51 16.18 5.35
N GLN A 118 5.20 16.07 5.43
CA GLN A 118 4.51 15.26 6.44
C GLN A 118 4.40 13.82 5.96
N LEU A 119 4.81 12.86 6.78
CA LEU A 119 4.64 11.42 6.53
C LEU A 119 3.61 10.86 7.50
N GLU A 120 2.59 10.19 6.99
CA GLU A 120 1.48 9.67 7.77
C GLU A 120 1.11 8.25 7.34
N ILE A 121 0.76 7.39 8.31
CA ILE A 121 0.07 6.12 8.05
C ILE A 121 -1.41 6.38 8.25
N LEU A 122 -2.24 6.06 7.25
CA LEU A 122 -3.68 6.28 7.32
C LEU A 122 -4.35 5.25 8.22
N THR A 123 -5.44 5.67 8.86
CA THR A 123 -6.26 4.78 9.69
C THR A 123 -7.14 3.89 8.81
N ASP A 124 -7.50 2.71 9.33
CA ASP A 124 -8.38 1.78 8.62
C ASP A 124 -9.76 2.40 8.27
N TYR A 125 -10.19 3.41 9.02
CA TYR A 125 -11.39 4.19 8.74
C TYR A 125 -11.33 4.87 7.37
N GLN A 126 -10.18 5.45 6.98
CA GLN A 126 -10.01 6.04 5.65
C GLN A 126 -10.11 4.98 4.55
N GLY A 127 -9.58 3.77 4.82
CA GLY A 127 -9.76 2.60 3.98
C GLY A 127 -11.21 2.20 3.74
N GLN A 128 -12.08 2.35 4.76
CA GLN A 128 -13.51 2.07 4.64
C GLN A 128 -14.24 3.09 3.77
N LEU A 129 -13.76 4.34 3.74
CA LEU A 129 -14.27 5.40 2.88
C LEU A 129 -13.80 5.30 1.41
N GLY A 130 -12.99 4.28 1.09
CA GLY A 130 -12.50 4.03 -0.26
C GLY A 130 -11.10 4.58 -0.54
N ASP A 131 -10.43 5.17 0.46
CA ASP A 131 -9.03 5.56 0.33
C ASP A 131 -8.13 4.33 0.43
N VAL A 132 -7.54 3.93 -0.70
CA VAL A 132 -6.68 2.74 -0.76
C VAL A 132 -5.24 3.01 -0.33
N ARG A 133 -4.91 4.24 0.03
CA ARG A 133 -3.57 4.64 0.47
C ARG A 133 -3.35 4.18 1.90
N ASP A 134 -2.19 3.58 2.14
CA ASP A 134 -1.80 3.08 3.46
C ASP A 134 -0.79 4.06 4.11
N VAL A 135 0.13 4.64 3.32
CA VAL A 135 1.09 5.68 3.74
C VAL A 135 0.94 6.90 2.83
N VAL A 136 0.98 8.12 3.36
CA VAL A 136 0.90 9.34 2.55
C VAL A 136 2.04 10.27 2.89
N ALA A 137 2.62 10.90 1.86
CA ALA A 137 3.56 12.01 1.98
C ALA A 137 2.87 13.30 1.50
N ILE A 138 2.86 14.35 2.33
CA ILE A 138 2.08 15.57 2.11
C ILE A 138 2.97 16.80 2.27
N ARG A 139 2.88 17.73 1.32
CA ARG A 139 3.40 19.11 1.44
C ARG A 139 2.25 20.09 1.36
N LYS A 140 1.79 20.56 2.51
CA LYS A 140 0.65 21.47 2.60
C LYS A 140 0.89 22.80 1.88
N LEU A 141 2.10 23.35 1.96
CA LEU A 141 2.44 24.62 1.29
C LEU A 141 2.49 24.50 -0.24
N GLN A 142 2.75 23.30 -0.76
CA GLN A 142 2.78 23.04 -2.20
C GLN A 142 1.44 22.52 -2.73
N GLU A 143 0.41 22.38 -1.88
CA GLU A 143 -0.86 21.73 -2.22
C GLU A 143 -0.66 20.36 -2.89
N TRP A 144 0.31 19.60 -2.37
CA TRP A 144 0.76 18.36 -2.98
C TRP A 144 0.75 17.22 -1.99
N GLU A 145 0.33 16.05 -2.47
CA GLU A 145 0.45 14.80 -1.75
C GLU A 145 0.66 13.63 -2.69
N ILE A 146 1.24 12.56 -2.16
CA ILE A 146 1.33 11.28 -2.84
C ILE A 146 1.04 10.15 -1.87
N GLY A 147 0.19 9.23 -2.32
CA GLY A 147 -0.19 8.06 -1.55
C GLY A 147 0.56 6.81 -1.97
N VAL A 148 0.90 5.97 -1.00
CA VAL A 148 1.43 4.63 -1.21
C VAL A 148 0.45 3.60 -0.66
N SER A 149 0.00 2.70 -1.52
CA SER A 149 -0.74 1.49 -1.12
C SER A 149 0.26 0.34 -0.93
N ALA A 150 0.44 -0.09 0.31
CA ALA A 150 1.40 -1.09 0.74
C ALA A 150 0.79 -2.50 0.62
N LYS A 151 1.14 -3.24 -0.44
CA LYS A 151 0.65 -4.61 -0.62
C LYS A 151 1.82 -5.59 -0.41
N ASN A 152 1.88 -6.18 0.78
CA ASN A 152 2.92 -7.15 1.18
C ASN A 152 2.80 -8.53 0.49
N ASN A 153 1.77 -8.74 -0.34
CA ASN A 153 1.63 -9.96 -1.15
C ASN A 153 0.89 -9.60 -2.44
N HIS A 154 1.40 -10.05 -3.58
CA HIS A 154 0.75 -9.87 -4.88
C HIS A 154 -0.69 -10.44 -4.91
N LYS A 155 -0.96 -11.53 -4.17
CA LYS A 155 -2.33 -12.08 -4.02
C LYS A 155 -3.28 -11.16 -3.24
N ALA A 156 -2.76 -10.16 -2.54
CA ALA A 156 -3.53 -9.17 -1.77
C ALA A 156 -3.86 -7.90 -2.57
N ILE A 157 -3.44 -7.81 -3.84
CA ILE A 157 -3.95 -6.80 -4.76
C ILE A 157 -5.44 -7.07 -4.97
N LYS A 158 -6.28 -6.33 -4.25
CA LYS A 158 -7.71 -6.27 -4.54
C LYS A 158 -7.87 -5.46 -5.81
N HIS A 159 -7.89 -6.13 -6.95
CA HIS A 159 -8.42 -5.51 -8.15
C HIS A 159 -9.89 -5.14 -7.89
N SER A 160 -10.34 -4.06 -8.51
CA SER A 160 -11.75 -3.80 -8.73
C SER A 160 -12.44 -5.11 -9.16
N ARG A 161 -13.36 -5.60 -8.32
CA ARG A 161 -14.07 -6.85 -8.57
C ARG A 161 -15.45 -6.50 -9.09
N LEU A 162 -15.72 -6.89 -10.33
CA LEU A 162 -17.09 -6.98 -10.78
C LEU A 162 -17.81 -8.02 -9.93
N SER A 163 -19.04 -7.70 -9.57
CA SER A 163 -19.88 -8.50 -8.70
C SER A 163 -21.30 -8.34 -9.20
N ASN A 164 -22.07 -9.44 -9.24
CA ASN A 164 -23.50 -9.36 -9.53
C ASN A 164 -24.33 -8.69 -8.42
N LYS A 165 -23.69 -8.23 -7.35
CA LYS A 165 -24.35 -7.53 -6.23
C LYS A 165 -23.88 -6.10 -6.03
N ILE A 166 -22.69 -5.76 -6.52
CA ILE A 166 -22.11 -4.42 -6.30
C ILE A 166 -22.28 -3.67 -7.61
N ASP A 167 -23.08 -2.61 -7.59
CA ASP A 167 -23.11 -1.62 -8.67
C ASP A 167 -21.79 -0.84 -8.66
N PHE A 168 -20.87 -1.21 -9.55
CA PHE A 168 -19.58 -0.56 -9.63
C PHE A 168 -19.69 0.83 -10.26
N GLY A 169 -20.68 1.06 -11.13
CA GLY A 169 -20.92 2.36 -11.73
C GLY A 169 -21.33 3.37 -10.67
N GLU A 170 -22.30 3.00 -9.82
CA GLU A 170 -22.73 3.85 -8.71
C GLU A 170 -21.56 4.07 -7.73
N LYS A 171 -20.87 2.99 -7.36
CA LYS A 171 -19.83 3.04 -6.32
C LYS A 171 -18.56 3.77 -6.76
N TRP A 172 -18.16 3.70 -8.03
CA TRP A 172 -16.90 4.28 -8.51
C TRP A 172 -17.07 5.56 -9.31
N LEU A 173 -18.22 5.72 -9.97
CA LEU A 173 -18.47 6.83 -10.90
C LEU A 173 -19.68 7.68 -10.51
N GLY A 174 -20.45 7.28 -9.49
CA GLY A 174 -21.69 7.96 -9.10
C GLY A 174 -22.83 7.80 -10.11
N ILE A 175 -22.72 6.84 -11.04
CA ILE A 175 -23.70 6.59 -12.10
C ILE A 175 -24.07 5.11 -12.10
N GLN A 176 -25.32 4.78 -11.79
CA GLN A 176 -25.78 3.39 -11.72
C GLN A 176 -25.51 2.60 -13.01
N CYS A 177 -25.11 1.34 -12.86
CA CYS A 177 -25.02 0.41 -13.96
C CYS A 177 -26.41 0.09 -14.53
N SER A 178 -26.47 -0.25 -15.81
CA SER A 178 -27.75 -0.61 -16.44
C SER A 178 -28.27 -1.95 -15.92
N GLN A 179 -29.59 -2.14 -15.95
CA GLN A 179 -30.19 -3.44 -15.65
C GLN A 179 -29.66 -4.53 -16.60
N MET A 180 -29.45 -4.18 -17.88
CA MET A 180 -28.87 -5.07 -18.89
C MET A 180 -27.49 -5.60 -18.47
N TYR A 181 -26.63 -4.76 -17.88
CA TYR A 181 -25.35 -5.19 -17.33
C TYR A 181 -25.54 -6.24 -16.22
N PHE A 182 -26.47 -6.01 -15.28
CA PHE A 182 -26.74 -6.96 -14.19
C PHE A 182 -27.32 -8.28 -14.69
N ASP A 183 -28.17 -8.24 -15.71
CA ASP A 183 -28.74 -9.43 -16.31
C ASP A 183 -27.64 -10.27 -16.99
N GLU A 184 -26.74 -9.64 -17.74
CA GLU A 184 -25.62 -10.30 -18.43
C GLU A 184 -24.62 -10.93 -17.46
N ILE A 185 -24.15 -10.18 -16.46
CA ILE A 185 -23.19 -10.71 -15.48
C ILE A 185 -23.85 -11.73 -14.56
N GLY A 186 -25.16 -11.61 -14.30
CA GLY A 186 -25.94 -12.56 -13.51
C GLY A 186 -25.79 -13.98 -14.05
N LEU A 187 -25.85 -14.14 -15.38
CA LEU A 187 -25.65 -15.44 -16.05
C LEU A 187 -24.31 -16.10 -15.75
N ILE A 188 -23.26 -15.31 -15.49
CA ILE A 188 -21.92 -15.79 -15.16
C ILE A 188 -21.82 -16.13 -13.66
N PHE A 189 -22.36 -15.27 -12.79
CA PHE A 189 -22.17 -15.39 -11.34
C PHE A 189 -23.20 -16.31 -10.66
N ASP A 190 -24.39 -16.46 -11.20
CA ASP A 190 -25.47 -17.24 -10.58
C ASP A 190 -25.17 -18.74 -10.51
N PRO A 191 -24.62 -19.39 -11.55
CA PRO A 191 -24.19 -20.79 -11.48
C PRO A 191 -23.05 -21.01 -10.48
N LEU A 192 -22.27 -19.98 -10.15
CA LEU A 192 -21.19 -20.05 -9.16
C LEU A 192 -21.73 -19.99 -7.72
N LYS A 193 -22.98 -19.54 -7.50
CA LYS A 193 -23.59 -19.48 -6.17
C LYS A 193 -23.83 -20.87 -5.59
N SER A 194 -24.16 -21.87 -6.41
CA SER A 194 -24.43 -23.25 -5.98
C SER A 194 -23.17 -24.04 -5.61
N ASN A 195 -21.98 -23.55 -5.98
CA ASN A 195 -20.69 -24.19 -5.72
C ASN A 195 -19.96 -23.64 -4.48
N LYS A 196 -20.62 -22.82 -3.66
CA LYS A 196 -20.04 -22.35 -2.39
C LYS A 196 -20.04 -23.49 -1.37
N LYS A 197 -18.86 -24.07 -1.12
CA LYS A 197 -18.57 -24.82 0.11
C LYS A 197 -18.45 -23.87 1.29
#